data_AF-A0A1Y3BZH5-F1
#
_entry.id   AF-A0A1Y3BZH5-F1
#
_cell.length_a   1.000
_cell.length_b   1.000
_cell.length_c   1.000
_cell.angle_alpha   90.00
_cell.angle_beta   90.00
_cell.angle_gamma   90.00
#
_symmetry.space_group_name_H-M   'P 1'
#
loop_
_entity.id
_entity.type
_entity.pdbx_description
1 polymer ?
#
loop_
_entity_poly.entity_id
_entity_poly.type
_entity_poly.pdbx_seq_one_letter_code
_entity_poly.pdbx_strand_id
1 'polypeptide(L)'
;MVRDYDPTTRYNDLLDRVLRHRDAIISHLNWAASSRYVFRYRYPITPVFAQWIQNTHALAPGATAPGATASTSLTWGAVISSSGRQGSFVTYSIRNRGFFGTSHHAFTIHVTVLILLKGVLFARSSRLIPDKANLGFRFPCDGPGRGGHVKYQLGTMSS
;
A
#
# COMPACT_ATOMS: atom_id res chain seq x y z
N MET A 1 -20.69 5.49 -3.77
CA MET A 1 -21.14 4.24 -3.13
C MET A 1 -22.39 4.40 -2.27
N VAL A 2 -22.48 5.37 -1.36
CA VAL A 2 -23.70 5.52 -0.53
C VAL A 2 -24.84 6.18 -1.31
N ARG A 3 -24.60 7.34 -1.94
CA ARG A 3 -25.63 8.14 -2.62
C ARG A 3 -25.96 7.66 -4.04
N ASP A 4 -24.93 7.52 -4.89
CA ASP A 4 -25.16 7.41 -6.34
C ASP A 4 -25.06 5.98 -6.89
N TYR A 5 -24.75 4.99 -6.05
CA TYR A 5 -24.67 3.60 -6.49
C TYR A 5 -26.05 2.96 -6.45
N ASP A 6 -26.48 2.38 -7.57
CA ASP A 6 -27.71 1.62 -7.70
C ASP A 6 -27.38 0.19 -8.20
N PRO A 7 -27.65 -0.87 -7.40
CA PRO A 7 -27.38 -2.24 -7.81
C PRO A 7 -28.24 -2.71 -8.99
N THR A 8 -29.37 -2.07 -9.28
CA THR A 8 -30.24 -2.45 -10.39
C THR A 8 -29.67 -2.05 -11.75
N THR A 9 -28.92 -0.95 -11.80
CA THR A 9 -28.28 -0.43 -13.03
C THR A 9 -26.89 -1.03 -13.28
N ARG A 10 -26.27 -1.63 -12.25
CA ARG A 10 -24.91 -2.19 -12.28
C ARG A 10 -24.87 -3.70 -12.04
N TYR A 11 -25.89 -4.41 -12.48
CA TYR A 11 -25.98 -5.85 -12.29
C TYR A 11 -24.86 -6.61 -13.04
N ASN A 12 -24.16 -7.50 -12.34
CA ASN A 12 -23.12 -8.39 -12.89
C ASN A 12 -21.90 -7.71 -13.57
N ASP A 13 -21.75 -6.40 -13.40
CA ASP A 13 -20.56 -5.67 -13.83
C ASP A 13 -19.34 -5.97 -12.92
N LEU A 14 -18.19 -5.36 -13.24
CA LEU A 14 -16.98 -5.55 -12.43
C LEU A 14 -17.16 -5.05 -10.99
N LEU A 15 -17.92 -3.98 -10.78
CA LEU A 15 -18.12 -3.38 -9.47
C LEU A 15 -19.00 -4.27 -8.59
N ASP A 16 -20.08 -4.82 -9.13
CA ASP A 16 -20.94 -5.77 -8.43
C ASP A 16 -20.17 -7.04 -8.01
N ARG A 17 -19.32 -7.58 -8.90
CA ARG A 17 -18.46 -8.74 -8.57
C ARG A 17 -17.49 -8.43 -7.44
N VAL A 18 -16.85 -7.25 -7.47
CA VAL A 18 -15.96 -6.79 -6.39
C VAL A 18 -16.73 -6.65 -5.07
N LEU A 19 -17.93 -6.09 -5.09
CA LEU A 19 -18.76 -5.93 -3.89
C LEU A 19 -19.23 -7.29 -3.33
N ARG A 20 -19.54 -8.27 -4.19
CA ARG A 20 -19.88 -9.64 -3.78
C ARG A 20 -18.72 -10.41 -3.15
N HIS A 21 -17.48 -10.05 -3.46
CA HIS A 21 -16.27 -10.71 -2.92
C HIS A 21 -15.48 -9.82 -1.95
N ARG A 22 -16.07 -8.71 -1.48
CA ARG A 22 -15.42 -7.75 -0.59
C ARG A 22 -14.81 -8.36 0.68
N ASP A 23 -15.42 -9.42 1.22
CA ASP A 23 -14.91 -10.12 2.41
C ASP A 23 -13.59 -10.83 2.11
N ALA A 24 -13.47 -11.48 0.95
CA ALA A 24 -12.25 -12.15 0.53
C ALA A 24 -11.13 -11.13 0.22
N ILE A 25 -11.46 -9.99 -0.39
CA ILE A 25 -10.50 -8.92 -0.68
C ILE A 25 -9.92 -8.37 0.62
N ILE A 26 -10.77 -8.02 1.60
CA ILE A 26 -10.32 -7.47 2.88
C ILE A 26 -9.58 -8.52 3.72
N SER A 27 -9.98 -9.79 3.71
CA SER A 27 -9.27 -10.84 4.46
C SER A 27 -7.86 -11.08 3.93
N HIS A 28 -7.67 -11.10 2.61
CA HIS A 28 -6.34 -11.22 2.00
C HIS A 28 -5.47 -10.00 2.26
N LEU A 29 -6.04 -8.80 2.19
CA LEU A 29 -5.28 -7.58 2.46
C LEU A 29 -4.87 -7.49 3.94
N ASN A 30 -5.73 -7.95 4.85
CA ASN A 30 -5.40 -8.08 6.27
C ASN A 30 -4.26 -9.07 6.48
N TRP A 31 -4.34 -10.25 5.87
CA TRP A 31 -3.28 -11.24 5.92
C TRP A 31 -1.95 -10.71 5.35
N ALA A 32 -1.98 -9.97 4.23
CA ALA A 32 -0.79 -9.35 3.65
C ALA A 32 -0.16 -8.30 4.58
N ALA A 33 -0.97 -7.47 5.24
CA ALA A 33 -0.49 -6.49 6.21
C ALA A 33 0.15 -7.16 7.44
N SER A 34 -0.51 -8.18 8.00
CA SER A 34 -0.02 -8.92 9.19
C SER A 34 1.23 -9.74 8.89
N SER A 35 1.27 -10.45 7.76
CA SER A 35 2.44 -11.23 7.35
C SER A 35 3.66 -10.35 7.13
N ARG A 36 3.47 -9.16 6.52
CA ARG A 36 4.54 -8.19 6.33
C ARG A 36 5.09 -7.66 7.66
N TYR A 37 4.22 -7.42 8.64
CA TYR A 37 4.63 -7.04 9.99
C TYR A 37 5.50 -8.14 10.62
N VAL A 38 4.98 -9.37 10.72
CA VAL A 38 5.69 -10.49 11.37
C VAL A 38 7.03 -10.79 10.69
N PHE A 39 7.05 -10.87 9.35
CA PHE A 39 8.25 -11.19 8.59
C PHE A 39 9.35 -10.13 8.76
N ARG A 40 8.96 -8.85 8.88
CA ARG A 40 9.87 -7.72 9.04
C ARG A 40 10.57 -7.65 10.41
N TYR A 41 9.88 -8.05 11.47
CA TYR A 41 10.44 -8.00 12.84
C TYR A 41 11.20 -9.27 13.21
N ARG A 42 10.94 -10.40 12.52
CA ARG A 42 11.52 -11.69 12.88
C ARG A 42 12.75 -12.09 12.07
N TYR A 43 12.87 -11.66 10.81
CA TYR A 43 13.96 -12.09 9.93
C TYR A 43 14.60 -10.92 9.18
N PRO A 44 15.93 -10.69 9.31
CA PRO A 44 16.63 -9.75 8.44
C PRO A 44 16.70 -10.33 7.03
N ILE A 45 16.10 -9.65 6.06
CA ILE A 45 16.07 -10.09 4.66
C ILE A 45 16.96 -9.17 3.83
N THR A 46 17.85 -9.76 3.05
CA THR A 46 18.66 -9.04 2.06
C THR A 46 17.82 -8.77 0.81
N PRO A 47 17.80 -7.55 0.25
CA PRO A 47 17.00 -7.21 -0.91
C PRO A 47 17.69 -7.63 -2.22
N VAL A 48 17.80 -8.95 -2.44
CA VAL A 48 18.49 -9.53 -3.61
C VAL A 48 17.93 -8.99 -4.93
N PHE A 49 16.61 -8.85 -5.03
CA PHE A 49 15.98 -8.29 -6.24
C PHE A 49 16.36 -6.83 -6.48
N ALA A 50 16.38 -5.99 -5.44
CA ALA A 50 16.79 -4.59 -5.59
C ALA A 50 18.27 -4.50 -5.98
N GLN A 51 19.13 -5.33 -5.37
CA GLN A 51 20.55 -5.41 -5.73
C GLN A 51 20.76 -5.86 -7.17
N TRP A 52 19.97 -6.82 -7.65
CA TRP A 52 20.00 -7.26 -9.04
C TRP A 52 19.66 -6.11 -9.99
N ILE A 53 18.55 -5.39 -9.75
CA ILE A 53 18.19 -4.19 -10.52
C ILE A 53 19.33 -3.15 -10.50
N GLN A 54 19.93 -2.88 -9.33
CA GLN A 54 21.07 -1.94 -9.25
C GLN A 54 22.22 -2.36 -10.16
N ASN A 55 22.59 -3.64 -10.14
CA ASN A 55 23.69 -4.15 -10.94
C ASN A 55 23.38 -4.10 -12.44
N THR A 56 22.14 -4.40 -12.84
CA THR A 56 21.71 -4.29 -14.24
C THR A 56 21.83 -2.85 -14.75
N HIS A 57 21.42 -1.86 -13.95
CA HIS A 57 21.51 -0.45 -14.35
C HIS A 57 22.95 0.11 -14.29
N ALA A 58 23.76 -0.37 -13.35
CA ALA A 58 25.17 0.01 -13.24
C ALA A 58 25.97 -0.48 -14.46
N LEU A 59 25.71 -1.71 -14.93
CA LEU A 59 26.43 -2.36 -16.03
C LEU A 59 25.77 -2.19 -17.40
N ALA A 60 24.66 -1.47 -17.50
CA ALA A 60 23.95 -1.25 -18.77
C ALA A 60 24.78 -0.52 -19.85
N PRO A 61 25.55 0.55 -19.54
CA PRO A 61 26.32 1.28 -20.54
C PRO A 61 27.35 0.39 -21.25
N GLY A 62 27.39 0.43 -22.59
CA GLY A 62 28.30 -0.38 -23.39
C GLY A 62 27.91 -1.86 -23.53
N ALA A 63 26.93 -2.35 -22.78
CA ALA A 63 26.40 -3.71 -22.88
C ALA A 63 24.96 -3.71 -23.40
N THR A 64 23.96 -3.55 -22.53
CA THR A 64 22.54 -3.51 -22.91
C THR A 64 22.10 -2.16 -23.46
N ALA A 65 22.93 -1.13 -23.27
CA ALA A 65 22.79 0.19 -23.89
C ALA A 65 24.12 0.61 -24.55
N PRO A 66 24.43 0.12 -25.77
CA PRO A 66 25.72 0.34 -26.42
C PRO A 66 26.05 1.82 -26.70
N GLY A 67 25.04 2.65 -26.93
CA GLY A 67 25.21 4.10 -27.16
C GLY A 67 25.27 4.95 -25.89
N ALA A 68 25.07 4.35 -24.70
CA ALA A 68 25.12 5.07 -23.45
C ALA A 68 26.54 5.07 -22.88
N THR A 69 27.02 6.25 -22.47
CA THR A 69 28.36 6.45 -21.88
C THR A 69 28.36 6.42 -20.35
N ALA A 70 27.18 6.44 -19.72
CA ALA A 70 27.00 6.38 -18.27
C ALA A 70 25.64 5.74 -17.91
N SER A 71 25.52 5.24 -16.68
CA SER A 71 24.27 4.67 -16.15
C SER A 71 23.17 5.73 -16.03
N THR A 72 21.90 5.32 -15.95
CA THR A 72 20.75 6.26 -15.89
C THR A 72 20.70 7.14 -14.65
N SER A 73 21.48 6.81 -13.61
CA SER A 73 21.66 7.61 -12.40
C SER A 73 22.98 7.24 -11.73
N LEU A 74 23.62 8.23 -11.10
CA LEU A 74 24.82 8.06 -10.30
C LEU A 74 24.58 7.16 -9.07
N THR A 75 23.33 7.09 -8.60
CA THR A 75 22.93 6.30 -7.43
C THR A 75 23.01 4.78 -7.64
N TRP A 76 23.11 4.31 -8.89
CA TRP A 76 23.24 2.89 -9.23
C TRP A 76 24.64 2.32 -9.00
N GLY A 77 25.66 3.17 -8.81
CA GLY A 77 27.03 2.71 -8.55
C GLY A 77 28.14 3.42 -9.33
N ALA A 78 27.90 4.65 -9.80
CA ALA A 78 28.93 5.39 -10.53
C ALA A 78 30.11 5.78 -9.60
N VAL A 79 31.33 5.84 -10.17
CA VAL A 79 32.54 6.27 -9.48
C VAL A 79 32.38 7.71 -8.98
N ILE A 80 32.67 7.92 -7.70
CA ILE A 80 32.70 9.23 -7.06
C ILE A 80 33.88 10.03 -7.61
N SER A 81 33.63 10.98 -8.51
CA SER A 81 34.58 12.07 -8.75
C SER A 81 34.28 13.17 -7.73
N SER A 82 34.96 13.13 -6.58
CA SER A 82 34.82 14.15 -5.54
C SER A 82 35.63 15.40 -5.89
N SER A 83 35.04 16.35 -6.62
CA SER A 83 35.54 17.73 -6.65
C SER A 83 35.01 18.50 -5.42
N GLY A 84 35.66 18.32 -4.26
CA GLY A 84 35.75 19.30 -3.16
C GLY A 84 34.49 20.02 -2.63
N ARG A 85 33.27 19.60 -2.94
CA ARG A 85 32.03 20.20 -2.41
C ARG A 85 31.17 19.13 -1.75
N GLN A 86 30.68 19.43 -0.54
CA GLN A 86 29.72 18.64 0.22
C GLN A 86 28.38 18.53 -0.52
N GLY A 87 28.33 17.72 -1.56
CA GLY A 87 27.15 17.54 -2.41
C GLY A 87 27.33 16.48 -3.51
N SER A 88 28.24 15.52 -3.33
CA SER A 88 28.42 14.42 -4.27
C SER A 88 27.55 13.24 -3.86
N PHE A 89 26.66 12.80 -4.75
CA PHE A 89 25.75 11.69 -4.51
C PHE A 89 26.56 10.40 -4.31
N VAL A 90 26.52 9.85 -3.09
CA VAL A 90 27.14 8.58 -2.74
C VAL A 90 26.25 7.43 -3.24
N THR A 91 26.87 6.41 -3.85
CA THR A 91 26.23 5.14 -4.20
C THR A 91 25.34 4.64 -3.08
N TYR A 92 24.05 4.45 -3.37
CA TYR A 92 23.09 3.99 -2.37
C TYR A 92 23.25 2.48 -2.17
N SER A 93 24.02 2.10 -1.16
CA SER A 93 24.20 0.70 -0.77
C SER A 93 22.89 0.16 -0.17
N ILE A 94 22.12 -0.62 -0.95
CA ILE A 94 20.91 -1.33 -0.49
C ILE A 94 21.30 -2.59 0.32
N ARG A 95 22.30 -2.48 1.19
CA ARG A 95 22.83 -3.64 1.90
C ARG A 95 22.04 -3.97 3.16
N ASN A 96 21.42 -2.96 3.79
CA ASN A 96 20.45 -3.15 4.88
C ASN A 96 19.49 -1.94 4.95
N ARG A 97 19.93 -0.74 5.33
CA ARG A 97 19.05 0.42 5.65
C ARG A 97 17.95 0.75 4.62
N GLY A 98 18.20 0.59 3.31
CA GLY A 98 17.17 0.86 2.29
C GLY A 98 16.04 -0.16 2.19
N PHE A 99 16.30 -1.40 2.58
CA PHE A 99 15.25 -2.43 2.63
C PHE A 99 14.33 -2.24 3.84
N PHE A 100 14.89 -1.84 4.98
CA PHE A 100 14.10 -1.56 6.20
C PHE A 100 13.12 -0.39 5.97
N GLY A 101 13.53 0.65 5.23
CA GLY A 101 12.70 1.80 4.86
C GLY A 101 11.62 1.50 3.82
N THR A 102 11.99 0.89 2.69
CA THR A 102 11.02 0.49 1.65
C THR A 102 9.99 -0.51 2.16
N SER A 103 10.40 -1.45 3.03
CA SER A 103 9.45 -2.36 3.67
C SER A 103 8.53 -1.67 4.67
N HIS A 104 8.96 -0.59 5.31
CA HIS A 104 8.11 0.20 6.19
C HIS A 104 7.09 1.02 5.37
N HIS A 105 7.52 1.68 4.30
CA HIS A 105 6.61 2.36 3.36
C HIS A 105 5.57 1.41 2.77
N ALA A 106 5.99 0.19 2.38
CA ALA A 106 5.05 -0.81 1.90
C ALA A 106 4.02 -1.16 2.99
N PHE A 107 4.43 -1.37 4.24
CA PHE A 107 3.50 -1.65 5.34
C PHE A 107 2.50 -0.51 5.56
N THR A 108 2.98 0.73 5.66
CA THR A 108 2.09 1.88 5.86
C THR A 108 1.11 2.05 4.70
N ILE A 109 1.54 1.85 3.46
CA ILE A 109 0.66 1.87 2.28
C ILE A 109 -0.38 0.75 2.32
N HIS A 110 -0.02 -0.47 2.69
CA HIS A 110 -1.00 -1.57 2.76
C HIS A 110 -2.05 -1.31 3.84
N VAL A 111 -1.64 -0.77 4.99
CA VAL A 111 -2.56 -0.39 6.06
C VAL A 111 -3.47 0.76 5.64
N THR A 112 -2.96 1.81 5.01
CA THR A 112 -3.80 2.93 4.54
C THR A 112 -4.80 2.47 3.48
N VAL A 113 -4.37 1.65 2.51
CA VAL A 113 -5.26 1.05 1.51
C VAL A 113 -6.31 0.17 2.17
N LEU A 114 -5.94 -0.65 3.16
CA LEU A 114 -6.89 -1.50 3.88
C LEU A 114 -7.99 -0.70 4.56
N ILE A 115 -7.59 0.37 5.26
CA ILE A 115 -8.52 1.24 5.99
C ILE A 115 -9.48 1.95 5.02
N LEU A 116 -8.95 2.56 3.95
CA LEU A 116 -9.76 3.29 2.96
C LEU A 116 -10.68 2.35 2.17
N LEU A 117 -10.13 1.24 1.67
CA LEU A 117 -10.87 0.28 0.85
C LEU A 117 -11.99 -0.40 1.65
N LYS A 118 -11.73 -0.78 2.90
CA LYS A 118 -12.77 -1.32 3.79
C LYS A 118 -13.88 -0.28 4.01
N GLY A 119 -13.53 0.99 4.19
CA GLY A 119 -14.50 2.08 4.30
C GLY A 119 -15.43 2.18 3.10
N VAL A 120 -14.89 2.04 1.88
CA VAL A 120 -15.66 2.10 0.62
C VAL A 120 -16.53 0.86 0.42
N LEU A 121 -15.96 -0.34 0.57
CA LEU A 121 -16.65 -1.61 0.29
C LEU A 121 -17.77 -1.93 1.30
N PHE A 122 -17.64 -1.46 2.53
CA PHE A 122 -18.61 -1.67 3.62
C PHE A 122 -19.42 -0.41 3.94
N ALA A 123 -19.50 0.55 3.00
CA ALA A 123 -20.26 1.78 3.17
C ALA A 123 -21.78 1.55 3.14
N ARG A 124 -22.28 0.64 2.30
CA ARG A 124 -23.73 0.41 2.10
C ARG A 124 -24.31 -0.67 3.01
N SER A 125 -23.53 -1.70 3.31
CA SER A 125 -23.96 -2.82 4.12
C SER A 125 -22.75 -3.49 4.73
N SER A 126 -22.95 -4.13 5.87
CA SER A 126 -21.98 -5.00 6.53
C SER A 126 -22.74 -6.13 7.21
N ARG A 127 -22.04 -7.18 7.65
CA ARG A 127 -22.68 -8.27 8.41
C ARG A 127 -23.32 -7.76 9.72
N LEU A 128 -22.77 -6.68 10.29
CA LEU A 128 -23.23 -6.11 11.55
C LEU A 128 -24.40 -5.13 11.38
N ILE A 129 -24.33 -4.26 10.36
CA ILE A 129 -25.37 -3.28 10.02
C ILE A 129 -25.71 -3.49 8.54
N PRO A 130 -26.80 -4.20 8.22
CA PRO A 130 -27.16 -4.55 6.84
C PRO A 130 -27.70 -3.35 6.04
N ASP A 131 -28.32 -2.38 6.71
CA ASP A 131 -29.03 -1.21 6.17
C ASP A 131 -28.24 0.11 6.29
N LYS A 132 -26.90 0.00 6.37
CA LYS A 132 -25.98 1.14 6.57
C LYS A 132 -26.14 2.26 5.53
N ALA A 133 -26.60 1.94 4.32
CA ALA A 133 -26.86 2.92 3.27
C ALA A 133 -27.90 3.98 3.70
N ASN A 134 -28.86 3.62 4.55
CA ASN A 134 -29.94 4.51 5.00
C ASN A 134 -29.46 5.49 6.07
N LEU A 135 -28.46 5.12 6.86
CA LEU A 135 -27.82 5.99 7.87
C LEU A 135 -26.98 7.11 7.22
N GLY A 136 -26.71 7.01 5.92
CA GLY A 136 -25.95 7.99 5.16
C GLY A 136 -24.43 7.85 5.34
N PHE A 137 -23.69 8.80 4.74
CA PHE A 137 -22.23 8.78 4.76
C PHE A 137 -21.63 9.38 6.03
N ARG A 138 -22.40 10.02 6.92
CA ARG A 138 -21.87 10.63 8.15
C ARG A 138 -22.90 10.46 9.25
N PHE A 139 -22.72 9.43 10.07
CA PHE A 139 -23.50 9.21 11.28
C PHE A 139 -22.57 8.77 12.43
N PRO A 140 -22.84 9.17 13.68
CA PRO A 140 -21.94 8.94 14.81
C PRO A 140 -21.91 7.46 15.24
N CYS A 141 -23.08 6.83 15.38
CA CYS A 141 -23.24 5.43 15.77
C CYS A 141 -24.68 4.96 15.46
N ASP A 142 -24.89 3.64 15.48
CA ASP A 142 -26.20 2.98 15.32
C ASP A 142 -26.71 2.45 16.68
N GLY A 143 -26.71 3.34 17.69
CA GLY A 143 -27.11 3.02 19.07
C GLY A 143 -26.13 2.16 19.89
N PRO A 144 -26.50 1.77 21.13
CA PRO A 144 -25.65 0.97 22.03
C PRO A 144 -25.79 -0.56 21.83
N GLY A 145 -26.65 -1.02 20.93
CA GLY A 145 -26.86 -2.44 20.65
C GLY A 145 -25.58 -3.16 20.17
N ARG A 146 -25.60 -4.49 20.15
CA ARG A 146 -24.60 -5.36 19.51
C ARG A 146 -23.13 -5.13 19.92
N GLY A 147 -22.89 -4.70 21.16
CA GLY A 147 -21.54 -4.54 21.72
C GLY A 147 -20.92 -3.14 21.59
N GLY A 148 -21.69 -2.11 21.21
CA GLY A 148 -21.30 -0.69 21.22
C GLY A 148 -20.78 -0.17 19.87
N HIS A 149 -21.53 0.74 19.23
CA HIS A 149 -21.26 1.15 17.84
C HIS A 149 -20.38 2.41 17.64
N VAL A 150 -19.38 2.61 18.50
CA VAL A 150 -18.75 3.95 18.65
C VAL A 150 -17.98 4.43 17.40
N LYS A 151 -17.47 3.59 16.48
CA LYS A 151 -16.77 4.03 15.25
C LYS A 151 -16.82 3.02 14.08
N TYR A 152 -17.87 3.03 13.25
CA TYR A 152 -17.91 2.27 11.97
C TYR A 152 -17.72 3.12 10.71
N GLN A 153 -17.40 4.40 10.91
CA GLN A 153 -17.05 5.36 9.88
C GLN A 153 -15.59 5.76 10.09
N LEU A 154 -14.74 5.58 9.09
CA LEU A 154 -13.40 6.17 9.11
C LEU A 154 -13.55 7.69 9.00
N GLY A 155 -13.50 8.41 10.12
CA GLY A 155 -13.62 9.87 10.12
C GLY A 155 -13.97 10.56 11.44
N THR A 156 -14.25 9.86 12.53
CA THR A 156 -14.53 10.51 13.83
C THR A 156 -13.54 10.05 14.91
N MET A 157 -12.27 10.42 14.74
CA MET A 157 -11.45 10.75 15.91
C MET A 157 -11.88 12.15 16.36
N SER A 158 -12.91 12.21 17.22
CA SER A 158 -13.10 13.39 18.06
C SER A 158 -11.85 13.51 18.92
N SER A 159 -11.19 14.66 18.81
CA SER A 159 -10.38 15.29 19.85
C SER A 159 -11.09 15.30 21.20
#